data_AF-A0A7C1E3H9-F1
#
_entry.id   AF-A0A7C1E3H9-F1
#
_cell.length_a   1.000
_cell.length_b   1.000
_cell.length_c   1.000
_cell.angle_alpha   90.00
_cell.angle_beta   90.00
_cell.angle_gamma   90.00
#
_symmetry.space_group_name_H-M   'P 1'
#
loop_
_entity.id
_entity.type
_entity.pdbx_description
1 polymer ?
#
loop_
_entity_poly.entity_id
_entity_poly.type
_entity_poly.pdbx_seq_one_letter_code
_entity_poly.pdbx_strand_id
1 'polypeptide(L)'
;MLFMDIWTWEPEKRDEMGKRWSEWKCPEGMTVHGAWLDLSGNRYFVLYEVEDPQVLQAANNSWTDVAKVESVPVMDAENVLKIPRVRLDVR
;
A
#
# COMPACT_ATOMS: atom_id res chain seq x y z
N MET A 1 -10.44 -6.68 -1.26
CA MET A 1 -9.28 -6.89 -2.16
C MET A 1 -8.02 -6.44 -1.44
N LEU A 2 -6.91 -7.17 -1.60
CA LEU A 2 -5.65 -6.83 -0.96
C LEU A 2 -4.77 -5.97 -1.87
N PHE A 3 -4.17 -4.94 -1.28
CA PHE A 3 -3.19 -4.07 -1.95
C PHE A 3 -1.96 -3.90 -1.06
N MET A 4 -0.78 -4.05 -1.65
CA MET A 4 0.48 -3.63 -1.04
C MET A 4 0.84 -2.27 -1.60
N ASP A 5 0.84 -1.26 -0.75
CA ASP A 5 1.43 0.02 -1.13
C ASP A 5 2.89 0.10 -0.69
N ILE A 6 3.70 0.69 -1.56
CA ILE A 6 5.08 1.06 -1.30
C ILE A 6 5.14 2.58 -1.33
N TRP A 7 5.42 3.17 -0.19
CA TRP A 7 5.49 4.61 -0.04
C TRP A 7 6.94 5.00 0.06
N THR A 8 7.39 5.96 -0.73
CA THR A 8 8.77 6.47 -0.70
C THR A 8 8.78 7.97 -0.61
N TRP A 9 9.66 8.52 0.23
CA TRP A 9 9.82 9.95 0.39
C TRP A 9 11.31 10.33 0.46
N GLU A 10 11.59 11.60 0.19
CA GLU A 10 12.94 12.16 0.36
C GLU A 10 13.29 12.28 1.86
N PRO A 11 14.56 12.14 2.27
CA PRO A 11 14.96 12.19 3.68
C PRO A 11 14.46 13.43 4.44
N GLU A 12 14.38 14.58 3.78
CA GLU A 12 13.92 15.86 4.34
C GLU A 12 12.43 15.81 4.74
N LYS A 13 11.65 14.88 4.19
CA LYS A 13 10.24 14.67 4.51
C LYS A 13 10.00 13.72 5.68
N ARG A 14 11.04 13.12 6.27
CA ARG A 14 10.92 12.10 7.32
C ARG A 14 10.09 12.57 8.52
N ASP A 15 10.39 13.74 9.07
CA ASP A 15 9.71 14.23 10.27
C ASP A 15 8.24 14.59 9.99
N GLU A 16 7.99 15.18 8.81
CA GLU A 16 6.64 15.46 8.32
C GLU A 16 5.83 14.17 8.15
N MET A 17 6.42 13.15 7.52
CA MET A 17 5.84 11.82 7.35
C MET A 17 5.51 11.17 8.69
N GLY A 18 6.46 11.16 9.64
CA GLY A 18 6.27 10.57 10.95
C GLY A 18 5.13 11.23 11.73
N LYS A 19 5.09 12.58 11.73
CA LYS A 19 4.01 13.33 12.37
C LYS A 19 2.65 13.03 11.73
N ARG A 20 2.56 13.17 10.39
CA ARG A 20 1.31 12.96 9.66
C ARG A 20 0.80 11.53 9.84
N TRP A 21 1.70 10.54 9.86
CA TRP A 21 1.34 9.13 10.11
C TRP A 21 0.80 8.89 11.51
N SER A 22 1.38 9.53 12.54
CA SER A 22 0.91 9.40 13.93
C SER A 22 -0.50 9.97 14.16
N GLU A 23 -0.90 10.94 13.34
CA GLU A 23 -2.22 11.59 13.40
C GLU A 23 -3.22 10.96 12.43
N TRP A 24 -2.73 10.16 11.47
CA TRP A 24 -3.55 9.57 10.42
C TRP A 24 -4.51 8.52 10.99
N LYS A 25 -5.75 8.57 10.50
CA LYS A 25 -6.78 7.58 10.81
C LYS A 25 -7.13 6.86 9.53
N CYS A 26 -7.20 5.54 9.61
CA CYS A 26 -7.66 4.73 8.49
C CYS A 26 -9.07 5.16 8.09
N PRO A 27 -9.29 5.57 6.82
CA PRO A 27 -10.60 5.82 6.26
C PRO A 27 -11.57 4.65 6.46
N GLU A 28 -12.86 4.95 6.55
CA GLU A 28 -13.92 3.95 6.52
C GLU A 28 -13.87 3.14 5.21
N GLY A 29 -14.13 1.83 5.29
CA GLY A 29 -14.05 0.93 4.13
C GLY A 29 -12.64 0.45 3.78
N MET A 30 -11.63 0.80 4.59
CA MET A 30 -10.27 0.29 4.48
C MET A 30 -9.81 -0.35 5.80
N THR A 31 -9.08 -1.46 5.70
CA THR A 31 -8.42 -2.12 6.82
C THR A 31 -6.91 -2.16 6.57
N VAL A 32 -6.11 -1.83 7.59
CA VAL A 32 -4.65 -1.99 7.56
C VAL A 32 -4.29 -3.30 8.25
N HIS A 33 -3.71 -4.24 7.50
CA HIS A 33 -3.24 -5.53 8.03
C HIS A 33 -1.86 -5.43 8.66
N GLY A 34 -1.02 -4.52 8.15
CA GLY A 34 0.31 -4.27 8.68
C GLY A 34 1.02 -3.16 7.94
N ALA A 35 1.95 -2.51 8.63
CA ALA A 35 2.81 -1.47 8.09
C ALA A 35 4.25 -1.69 8.58
N TRP A 36 5.21 -1.60 7.67
CA TRP A 36 6.63 -1.78 7.96
C TRP A 36 7.44 -0.62 7.39
N LEU A 37 8.21 0.05 8.25
CA LEU A 37 9.21 1.03 7.83
C LEU A 37 10.51 0.31 7.50
N ASP A 38 11.11 0.61 6.35
CA ASP A 38 12.46 0.13 6.06
C ASP A 38 13.49 0.71 7.04
N LEU A 39 14.61 0.02 7.24
CA LEU A 39 15.62 0.47 8.20
C LEU A 39 16.37 1.74 7.74
N SER A 40 16.26 2.09 6.47
CA SER A 40 16.74 3.36 5.92
C SER A 40 15.83 4.53 6.32
N GLY A 41 14.60 4.27 6.76
CA GLY A 41 13.65 5.24 7.29
C GLY A 41 13.07 6.18 6.23
N ASN A 42 12.96 5.72 4.98
CA ASN A 42 12.41 6.49 3.86
C ASN A 42 11.48 5.68 2.96
N ARG A 43 11.06 4.49 3.42
CA ARG A 43 10.08 3.66 2.72
C ARG A 43 9.14 2.93 3.65
N TYR A 44 7.84 3.03 3.41
CA TYR A 44 6.84 2.14 4.03
C TYR A 44 6.42 1.05 3.05
N PHE A 45 6.16 -0.13 3.60
CA PHE A 45 5.36 -1.19 3.00
C PHE A 45 4.09 -1.31 3.82
N VAL A 46 2.93 -1.18 3.20
CA VAL A 46 1.65 -1.24 3.90
C VAL A 46 0.69 -2.17 3.18
N LEU A 47 0.17 -3.17 3.89
CA LEU A 47 -0.83 -4.08 3.37
C LEU A 47 -2.23 -3.60 3.78
N TYR A 48 -3.03 -3.27 2.77
CA TYR A 48 -4.41 -2.85 2.93
C TYR A 48 -5.37 -3.91 2.43
N GLU A 49 -6.56 -3.92 3.02
CA GLU A 49 -7.75 -4.55 2.46
C GLU A 49 -8.84 -3.50 2.24
N VAL A 50 -9.31 -3.38 1.00
CA VAL A 50 -10.39 -2.48 0.59
C VAL A 50 -11.38 -3.19 -0.32
N GLU A 51 -12.67 -2.90 -0.16
CA GLU A 51 -13.70 -3.41 -1.09
C GLU A 51 -13.74 -2.57 -2.37
N ASP A 52 -13.71 -1.24 -2.24
CA ASP A 52 -13.70 -0.29 -3.35
C ASP A 52 -12.30 0.33 -3.52
N PRO A 53 -11.61 0.10 -4.66
CA PRO A 53 -10.29 0.67 -4.92
C PRO A 53 -10.29 2.21 -4.96
N GLN A 54 -11.44 2.88 -5.12
CA GLN A 54 -11.54 4.34 -5.02
C GLN A 54 -11.22 4.86 -3.62
N VAL A 55 -11.52 4.08 -2.56
CA VAL A 55 -11.18 4.42 -1.17
C VAL A 55 -9.67 4.46 -0.99
N LEU A 56 -8.95 3.45 -1.52
CA LEU A 56 -7.49 3.42 -1.48
C LEU A 56 -6.87 4.58 -2.28
N GLN A 57 -7.39 4.85 -3.48
CA GLN A 57 -6.91 5.99 -4.29
C GLN A 57 -7.09 7.33 -3.57
N ALA A 58 -8.25 7.54 -2.94
CA ALA A 58 -8.52 8.75 -2.17
C ALA A 58 -7.59 8.87 -0.94
N ALA A 59 -7.34 7.77 -0.24
CA ALA A 59 -6.38 7.71 0.86
C ALA A 59 -4.99 8.11 0.37
N ASN A 60 -4.51 7.49 -0.72
CA ASN A 60 -3.17 7.72 -1.26
C ASN A 60 -2.98 9.15 -1.79
N ASN A 61 -4.03 9.74 -2.37
CA ASN A 61 -3.99 11.13 -2.85
C ASN A 61 -3.64 12.13 -1.74
N SER A 62 -3.99 11.84 -0.48
CA SER A 62 -3.69 12.71 0.68
C SER A 62 -2.21 12.75 1.09
N TRP A 63 -1.35 11.96 0.42
CA TRP A 63 0.07 11.83 0.71
C TRP A 63 0.98 12.24 -0.44
N THR A 64 0.42 12.58 -1.60
CA THR A 64 1.18 12.83 -2.83
C THR A 64 2.08 14.07 -2.76
N ASP A 65 1.89 14.94 -1.78
CA ASP A 65 2.75 16.10 -1.49
C ASP A 65 4.02 15.74 -0.70
N VAL A 66 4.02 14.60 -0.01
CA VAL A 66 5.11 14.18 0.90
C VAL A 66 5.75 12.85 0.51
N ALA A 67 5.03 12.01 -0.23
CA ALA A 67 5.49 10.69 -0.65
C ALA A 67 4.99 10.35 -2.06
N LYS A 68 5.81 9.59 -2.79
CA LYS A 68 5.36 8.81 -3.93
C LYS A 68 4.75 7.51 -3.42
N VAL A 69 3.58 7.14 -3.93
CA VAL A 69 2.89 5.89 -3.57
C VAL A 69 2.75 5.00 -4.79
N GLU A 70 3.18 3.75 -4.66
CA GLU A 70 2.99 2.69 -5.65
C GLU A 70 2.06 1.63 -5.08
N SER A 71 0.90 1.42 -5.69
CA SER A 71 -0.11 0.47 -5.22
C SER A 71 -0.12 -0.79 -6.09
N VAL A 72 0.14 -1.94 -5.47
CA VAL A 72 0.20 -3.24 -6.15
C VAL A 72 -0.93 -4.14 -5.64
N PRO A 73 -1.87 -4.61 -6.49
CA PRO A 73 -2.83 -5.62 -6.08
C PRO A 73 -2.10 -6.93 -5.75
N VAL A 74 -2.42 -7.52 -4.60
CA VAL A 74 -1.79 -8.75 -4.13
C VAL A 74 -2.83 -9.78 -3.70
N MET A 75 -2.38 -11.01 -3.48
CA MET A 75 -3.17 -12.08 -2.87
C MET A 75 -2.21 -12.99 -2.08
N ASP A 76 -2.74 -13.81 -1.18
CA ASP A 76 -1.92 -14.75 -0.42
C ASP A 76 -1.10 -15.66 -1.33
N ALA A 77 0.19 -15.81 -1.01
CA ALA A 77 1.11 -16.65 -1.77
C ALA A 77 0.61 -18.10 -1.86
N GLU A 78 0.03 -18.65 -0.78
CA GLU A 78 -0.57 -19.98 -0.79
C GLU A 78 -1.72 -20.12 -1.79
N ASN A 79 -2.50 -19.05 -1.95
CA ASN A 79 -3.60 -19.03 -2.91
C ASN A 79 -3.07 -18.96 -4.34
N VAL A 80 -1.99 -18.21 -4.59
CA VAL A 80 -1.29 -18.21 -5.90
C VAL A 80 -0.80 -19.61 -6.26
N LEU A 81 -0.19 -20.34 -5.32
CA LEU A 81 0.36 -21.68 -5.54
C LEU A 81 -0.71 -22.73 -5.91
N LYS A 82 -1.97 -22.50 -5.52
CA LYS A 82 -3.11 -23.35 -5.86
C LYS A 82 -3.68 -23.06 -7.27
N ILE A 83 -3.28 -21.96 -7.92
CA ILE A 83 -3.74 -21.62 -9.26
C ILE A 83 -3.03 -22.55 -10.28
N PRO A 84 -3.78 -23.29 -11.12
CA PRO A 84 -3.19 -24.09 -12.18
C PRO A 84 -2.36 -23.23 -13.12
N ARG A 85 -1.17 -23.69 -13.51
CA ARG A 85 -0.39 -23.04 -14.57
C ARG A 85 -1.08 -23.28 -15.90
N VAL A 86 -2.03 -22.42 -16.25
CA VAL A 86 -2.68 -22.44 -17.56
C VAL A 86 -1.77 -21.69 -18.53
N ARG A 87 -1.42 -22.34 -19.65
CA ARG A 87 -0.81 -21.63 -20.78
C ARG A 87 -1.95 -20.81 -21.41
N LEU A 88 -1.93 -19.50 -21.21
CA LEU A 88 -2.88 -18.62 -21.88
C LEU A 88 -2.52 -18.64 -23.37
N ASP A 89 -3.32 -19.32 -24.16
CA ASP A 89 -3.31 -19.17 -25.62
C ASP A 89 -3.88 -17.79 -25.92
N VAL A 90 -3.00 -16.78 -25.91
CA VAL A 90 -3.34 -15.44 -26.37
C VAL A 90 -3.57 -15.53 -27.87
N ARG A 91 -4.82 -15.39 -28.30
CA ARG A 91 -5.20 -15.26 -29.70
C ARG A 91 -4.84 -13.89 -30.24
#